data_AF-A0A7V6W2D1-F1
#
_entry.id   AF-A0A7V6W2D1-F1
#
_cell.length_a   1.000
_cell.length_b   1.000
_cell.length_c   1.000
_cell.angle_alpha   90.00
_cell.angle_beta   90.00
_cell.angle_gamma   90.00
#
_symmetry.space_group_name_H-M   'P 1'
#
loop_
_entity.id
_entity.type
_entity.pdbx_description
1 polymer ?
#
loop_
_entity_poly.entity_id
_entity_poly.type
_entity_poly.pdbx_seq_one_letter_code
_entity_poly.pdbx_strand_id
1 'polypeptide(L)'
;MRNFIQFIVPILVIFVGGLLFYIYSKPIDASKKLYIKCDNVSEKTDIYSLLEIKFAEKNEKCKLDIKITAVESDYIKIDTFDKYLWNENPANKKENAVPRRENIISTNEINEFYSYDGTAKYIFEYK
;
A
#
# COMPACT_ATOMS: atom_id res chain seq x y z
N MET A 1 14.48 32.68 -38.69
CA MET A 1 14.34 32.12 -37.32
C MET A 1 12.91 31.98 -36.83
N ARG A 2 12.00 32.95 -37.07
CA ARG A 2 10.60 32.89 -36.60
C ARG A 2 9.80 31.66 -37.11
N ASN A 3 10.00 31.29 -38.37
CA ASN A 3 9.26 30.17 -38.99
C ASN A 3 9.71 28.80 -38.47
N PHE A 4 10.95 28.65 -37.99
CA PHE A 4 11.49 27.37 -37.52
C PHE A 4 11.01 27.06 -36.09
N ILE A 5 10.94 28.11 -35.25
CA ILE A 5 10.42 28.02 -33.88
C ILE A 5 8.93 27.63 -33.87
N GLN A 6 8.17 28.07 -34.88
CA GLN A 6 6.74 27.82 -34.99
C GLN A 6 6.38 26.34 -35.16
N PHE A 7 7.31 25.51 -35.68
CA PHE A 7 7.13 24.06 -35.80
C PHE A 7 7.77 23.27 -34.65
N ILE A 8 8.86 23.77 -34.05
CA ILE A 8 9.56 23.10 -32.94
C ILE A 8 8.72 23.11 -31.65
N VAL A 9 8.07 24.24 -31.33
CA VAL A 9 7.28 24.39 -30.10
C VAL A 9 6.12 23.39 -30.01
N PRO A 10 5.25 23.21 -31.03
CA PRO A 10 4.16 22.24 -30.93
C PRO A 10 4.67 20.79 -30.85
N ILE A 11 5.77 20.45 -31.53
CA ILE A 11 6.38 19.12 -31.43
C ILE A 11 6.87 18.86 -30.01
N LEU A 12 7.52 19.85 -29.39
CA LEU A 12 8.01 19.74 -28.03
C LEU A 12 6.86 19.62 -27.01
N VAL A 13 5.75 20.32 -27.23
CA VAL A 13 4.53 20.20 -26.41
C VAL A 13 3.91 18.81 -26.53
N ILE A 14 3.84 18.23 -27.73
CA ILE A 14 3.34 16.86 -27.94
C ILE A 14 4.27 15.85 -27.25
N PHE A 15 5.59 16.04 -27.38
CA PHE A 15 6.57 15.14 -26.78
C PHE A 15 6.49 15.17 -25.25
N VAL A 16 6.43 16.38 -24.66
CA VAL A 16 6.27 16.55 -23.21
C VAL A 16 4.92 16.01 -22.74
N GLY A 17 3.83 16.27 -23.48
CA GLY A 17 2.50 15.76 -23.16
C GLY A 17 2.43 14.23 -23.19
N GLY A 18 3.01 13.59 -24.20
CA GLY A 18 3.09 12.13 -24.30
C GLY A 18 3.93 11.50 -23.19
N LEU A 19 5.05 12.15 -22.81
CA LEU A 19 5.92 11.68 -21.75
C LEU A 19 5.26 11.80 -20.37
N LEU A 20 4.53 12.90 -20.12
CA LEU A 20 3.72 13.09 -18.92
C LEU A 20 2.58 12.07 -18.82
N PHE A 21 1.88 11.81 -19.92
CA PHE A 21 0.82 10.79 -19.96
C PHE A 21 1.38 9.40 -19.65
N TYR A 22 2.52 9.04 -20.26
CA TYR A 22 3.19 7.76 -20.01
C TYR A 22 3.59 7.56 -18.54
N ILE A 23 4.13 8.60 -17.88
CA ILE A 23 4.50 8.52 -16.46
C ILE A 23 3.26 8.35 -15.57
N TYR A 24 2.13 8.97 -15.94
CA TYR A 24 0.91 8.93 -15.14
C TYR A 24 0.12 7.62 -15.29
N SER A 25 0.11 7.02 -16.48
CA SER A 25 -0.68 5.81 -16.78
C SER A 25 0.00 4.49 -16.42
N LYS A 26 0.78 4.44 -15.33
CA LYS A 26 1.43 3.19 -14.91
C LYS A 26 0.37 2.10 -14.71
N PRO A 27 0.46 0.96 -15.42
CA PRO A 27 -0.52 -0.10 -15.29
C PRO A 27 -0.43 -0.74 -13.91
N ILE A 28 -1.58 -1.11 -13.35
CA ILE A 28 -1.65 -1.93 -12.12
C ILE A 28 -1.21 -3.34 -12.48
N ASP A 29 -0.19 -3.84 -11.78
CA ASP A 29 0.31 -5.20 -11.96
C ASP A 29 -0.58 -6.20 -11.21
N ALA A 30 -1.40 -6.92 -11.97
CA ALA A 30 -2.33 -7.92 -11.44
C ALA A 30 -1.64 -9.19 -10.89
N SER A 31 -0.32 -9.34 -11.04
CA SER A 31 0.42 -10.48 -10.50
C SER A 31 0.83 -10.31 -9.04
N LYS A 32 0.81 -9.08 -8.51
CA LYS A 32 1.21 -8.76 -7.15
C LYS A 32 0.23 -9.35 -6.13
N LYS A 33 0.77 -9.86 -5.04
CA LYS A 33 0.03 -10.44 -3.92
C LYS A 33 0.32 -9.67 -2.65
N LEU A 34 -0.63 -9.70 -1.72
CA LEU A 34 -0.41 -9.25 -0.36
C LEU A 34 0.00 -10.43 0.50
N TYR A 35 1.12 -10.28 1.18
CA TYR A 35 1.61 -11.20 2.19
C TYR A 35 1.40 -10.55 3.55
N ILE A 36 0.76 -11.28 4.46
CA ILE A 36 0.51 -10.84 5.83
C ILE A 36 1.18 -11.85 6.74
N LYS A 37 1.95 -11.36 7.71
CA LYS A 37 2.58 -12.19 8.74
C LYS A 37 2.37 -11.59 10.11
N CYS A 38 2.04 -12.44 11.07
CA CYS A 38 2.02 -12.12 12.49
C CYS A 38 2.53 -13.33 13.26
N ASP A 39 3.60 -13.13 14.04
CA ASP A 39 4.24 -14.20 14.81
C ASP A 39 4.64 -15.39 13.89
N ASN A 40 4.12 -16.59 14.14
CA ASN A 40 4.33 -17.80 13.32
C ASN A 40 3.27 -18.03 12.23
N VAL A 41 2.28 -17.14 12.10
CA VAL A 41 1.23 -17.25 11.08
C VAL A 41 1.58 -16.37 9.89
N SER A 42 1.51 -16.93 8.69
CA SER A 42 1.71 -16.19 7.44
C SER A 42 0.71 -16.67 6.40
N GLU A 43 0.07 -15.73 5.75
CA GLU A 43 -0.91 -15.97 4.68
C GLU A 43 -0.61 -15.04 3.51
N LYS A 44 -1.02 -15.46 2.31
CA LYS A 44 -0.89 -14.66 1.09
C LYS A 44 -2.19 -14.68 0.31
N THR A 45 -2.55 -13.57 -0.30
CA THR A 45 -3.77 -13.46 -1.11
C THR A 45 -3.54 -12.59 -2.34
N ASP A 46 -4.28 -12.91 -3.40
CA ASP A 46 -4.45 -12.01 -4.54
C ASP A 46 -5.26 -10.79 -4.09
N ILE A 47 -5.02 -9.64 -4.72
CA ILE A 47 -5.56 -8.35 -4.29
C ILE A 47 -6.42 -7.72 -5.38
N TYR A 48 -7.62 -7.30 -4.97
CA TYR A 48 -8.52 -6.47 -5.75
C TYR A 48 -9.25 -5.49 -4.83
N SER A 49 -9.74 -4.39 -5.39
CA SER A 49 -10.47 -3.37 -4.62
C SER A 49 -11.74 -3.97 -3.98
N LEU A 50 -12.07 -3.53 -2.77
CA LEU A 50 -13.19 -3.99 -1.94
C LEU A 50 -13.08 -5.44 -1.44
N LEU A 51 -11.95 -6.11 -1.67
CA LEU A 51 -11.69 -7.43 -1.10
C LEU A 51 -11.62 -7.35 0.43
N GLU A 52 -12.29 -8.28 1.10
CA GLU A 52 -12.21 -8.47 2.55
C GLU A 52 -11.38 -9.72 2.84
N ILE A 53 -10.39 -9.58 3.72
CA ILE A 53 -9.42 -10.62 4.07
C ILE A 53 -9.53 -10.84 5.57
N LYS A 54 -9.78 -12.09 5.97
CA LYS A 54 -9.75 -12.53 7.36
C LYS A 54 -8.47 -13.29 7.60
N PHE A 55 -7.51 -12.62 8.24
CA PHE A 55 -6.20 -13.18 8.51
C PHE A 55 -6.19 -13.88 9.87
N ALA A 56 -5.58 -15.07 9.94
CA ALA A 56 -5.29 -15.80 11.17
C ALA A 56 -6.51 -16.01 12.09
N GLU A 57 -7.67 -16.40 11.52
CA GLU A 57 -8.94 -16.54 12.25
C GLU A 57 -8.88 -17.44 13.50
N LYS A 58 -7.94 -18.40 13.52
CA LYS A 58 -7.74 -19.35 14.63
C LYS A 58 -6.77 -18.86 15.71
N ASN A 59 -6.12 -17.70 15.51
CA ASN A 59 -5.14 -17.15 16.43
C ASN A 59 -5.65 -15.80 16.97
N GLU A 60 -6.23 -15.82 18.17
CA GLU A 60 -6.82 -14.63 18.82
C GLU A 60 -5.89 -13.41 18.86
N LYS A 61 -4.58 -13.63 19.06
CA LYS A 61 -3.57 -12.57 19.08
C LYS A 61 -3.38 -11.92 17.71
N CYS A 62 -3.30 -12.75 16.66
CA CYS A 62 -2.97 -12.33 15.30
C CYS A 62 -4.19 -12.13 14.39
N LYS A 63 -5.40 -12.46 14.85
CA LYS A 63 -6.62 -12.35 14.06
C LYS A 63 -6.79 -10.91 13.57
N LEU A 64 -6.91 -10.71 12.27
CA LEU A 64 -7.05 -9.38 11.70
C LEU A 64 -7.97 -9.42 10.48
N ASP A 65 -9.06 -8.66 10.55
CA ASP A 65 -9.97 -8.50 9.44
C ASP A 65 -9.65 -7.17 8.74
N ILE A 66 -9.31 -7.24 7.46
CA ILE A 66 -8.95 -6.07 6.66
C ILE A 66 -9.81 -5.98 5.39
N LYS A 67 -10.03 -4.77 4.93
CA LYS A 67 -10.63 -4.48 3.63
C LYS A 67 -9.67 -3.69 2.77
N ILE A 68 -9.49 -4.11 1.54
CA ILE A 68 -8.73 -3.35 0.56
C ILE A 68 -9.63 -2.23 0.04
N THR A 69 -9.31 -0.97 0.36
CA THR A 69 -10.10 0.18 -0.07
C THR A 69 -9.61 0.77 -1.38
N ALA A 70 -8.32 0.68 -1.67
CA ALA A 70 -7.74 1.09 -2.95
C ALA A 70 -6.55 0.21 -3.35
N VAL A 71 -6.37 0.02 -4.66
CA VAL A 71 -5.23 -0.68 -5.25
C VAL A 71 -4.62 0.24 -6.29
N GLU A 72 -3.40 0.68 -6.05
CA GLU A 72 -2.64 1.56 -6.93
C GLU A 72 -1.39 0.84 -7.44
N SER A 73 -0.72 1.44 -8.42
CA SER A 73 0.48 0.85 -9.03
C SER A 73 1.64 0.65 -8.04
N ASP A 74 1.71 1.47 -7.00
CA ASP A 74 2.81 1.59 -6.05
C ASP A 74 2.41 1.33 -4.59
N TYR A 75 1.12 1.30 -4.26
CA TYR A 75 0.65 0.96 -2.91
C TYR A 75 -0.76 0.37 -2.92
N ILE A 76 -1.16 -0.21 -1.79
CA ILE A 76 -2.56 -0.52 -1.50
C ILE A 76 -3.00 0.21 -0.23
N LYS A 77 -4.28 0.58 -0.16
CA LYS A 77 -4.91 1.07 1.07
C LYS A 77 -5.73 -0.04 1.69
N ILE A 78 -5.54 -0.23 2.98
CA ILE A 78 -6.28 -1.20 3.78
C ILE A 78 -7.04 -0.46 4.88
N ASP A 79 -8.22 -0.95 5.21
CA ASP A 79 -9.00 -0.55 6.38
C ASP A 79 -9.13 -1.76 7.30
N THR A 80 -8.65 -1.63 8.54
CA THR A 80 -8.79 -2.66 9.57
C THR A 80 -10.09 -2.39 10.35
N PHE A 81 -11.15 -3.15 10.05
CA PHE A 81 -12.53 -2.90 10.50
C PHE A 81 -12.66 -2.52 11.98
N ASP A 82 -12.17 -3.42 12.85
CA ASP A 82 -12.35 -3.34 14.30
C ASP A 82 -11.05 -3.13 15.08
N LYS A 83 -9.90 -3.10 14.39
CA LYS A 83 -8.59 -2.96 15.02
C LYS A 83 -7.94 -1.67 14.55
N TYR A 84 -7.20 -1.02 15.44
CA TYR A 84 -6.33 0.09 15.08
C TYR A 84 -4.88 -0.40 15.05
N LEU A 85 -4.14 0.06 14.05
CA LEU A 85 -2.74 -0.22 13.88
C LEU A 85 -1.92 1.07 14.00
N TRP A 86 -0.68 0.93 14.47
CA TRP A 86 0.31 2.01 14.46
C TRP A 86 1.55 1.57 13.70
N ASN A 87 2.20 2.52 13.04
CA ASN A 87 3.38 2.32 12.21
C ASN A 87 4.69 2.68 12.95
N GLU A 88 4.89 2.31 14.22
CA GLU A 88 6.18 2.55 14.90
C GLU A 88 6.60 1.41 15.84
N ASN A 89 7.93 1.19 15.90
CA ASN A 89 8.64 0.21 16.71
C ASN A 89 8.52 0.56 18.22
N PRO A 90 8.15 -0.38 19.11
CA PRO A 90 8.05 -0.12 20.54
C PRO A 90 9.37 0.31 21.20
N ALA A 91 10.52 0.14 20.54
CA ALA A 91 11.83 0.43 21.08
C ALA A 91 12.33 1.88 20.90
N ASN A 92 11.78 2.67 19.95
CA ASN A 92 12.23 4.07 19.76
C ASN A 92 11.13 4.90 19.09
N LYS A 93 10.62 5.89 19.84
CA LYS A 93 9.61 6.89 19.46
C LYS A 93 8.19 6.32 19.38
N LYS A 94 7.46 6.46 20.49
CA LYS A 94 6.00 6.31 20.58
C LYS A 94 5.28 7.67 20.51
N GLU A 95 6.02 8.75 20.31
CA GLU A 95 5.51 10.11 20.52
C GLU A 95 4.73 10.68 19.33
N ASN A 96 4.70 10.02 18.16
CA ASN A 96 4.00 10.58 16.98
C ASN A 96 3.15 9.59 16.16
N ALA A 97 3.24 8.27 16.38
CA ALA A 97 2.32 7.36 15.72
C ALA A 97 0.90 7.51 16.27
N VAL A 98 -0.03 7.94 15.42
CA VAL A 98 -1.46 7.98 15.70
C VAL A 98 -2.06 6.64 15.25
N PRO A 99 -2.91 5.99 16.06
CA PRO A 99 -3.49 4.72 15.70
C PRO A 99 -4.49 4.95 14.55
N ARG A 100 -4.40 4.15 13.49
CA ARG A 100 -5.26 4.28 12.31
C ARG A 100 -5.87 2.94 11.93
N ARG A 101 -7.12 3.00 11.48
CA ARG A 101 -7.75 1.87 10.78
C ARG A 101 -7.29 1.81 9.33
N GLU A 102 -7.21 2.98 8.70
CA GLU A 102 -6.72 3.11 7.34
C GLU A 102 -5.19 3.19 7.31
N ASN A 103 -4.57 2.24 6.62
CA ASN A 103 -3.12 2.12 6.49
C ASN A 103 -2.73 1.97 5.01
N ILE A 104 -1.55 2.48 4.67
CA ILE A 104 -0.96 2.37 3.32
C ILE A 104 0.13 1.32 3.37
N ILE A 105 0.09 0.39 2.42
CA ILE A 105 1.12 -0.66 2.24
C ILE A 105 1.83 -0.39 0.92
N SER A 106 3.08 0.05 0.98
CA SER A 106 3.90 0.29 -0.20
C SER A 106 4.29 -1.02 -0.90
N THR A 107 4.33 -0.99 -2.24
CA THR A 107 4.83 -2.10 -3.06
C THR A 107 6.32 -2.31 -2.82
N ASN A 108 6.77 -3.56 -2.79
CA ASN A 108 8.18 -3.95 -2.67
C ASN A 108 8.87 -3.46 -1.38
N GLU A 109 8.08 -3.04 -0.39
CA GLU A 109 8.56 -2.62 0.92
C GLU A 109 7.93 -3.48 2.02
N ILE A 110 8.68 -3.66 3.10
CA ILE A 110 8.19 -4.30 4.31
C ILE A 110 7.51 -3.23 5.16
N ASN A 111 6.20 -3.35 5.33
CA ASN A 111 5.42 -2.42 6.14
C ASN A 111 5.10 -3.09 7.48
N GLU A 112 5.65 -2.54 8.56
CA GLU A 112 5.47 -3.08 9.91
C GLU A 112 4.43 -2.28 10.68
N PHE A 113 3.46 -2.99 11.26
CA PHE A 113 2.43 -2.40 12.09
C PHE A 113 2.30 -3.15 13.40
N TYR A 114 1.83 -2.45 14.41
CA TYR A 114 1.55 -3.02 15.72
C TYR A 114 0.09 -2.82 16.06
N SER A 115 -0.50 -3.77 16.79
CA SER A 115 -1.85 -3.63 17.33
C SER A 115 -1.93 -2.46 18.32
N TYR A 116 -3.16 -1.95 18.54
CA TYR A 116 -3.43 -0.89 19.52
C TYR A 116 -2.76 -1.11 20.89
N ASP A 117 -2.85 -2.33 21.41
CA ASP A 117 -2.30 -2.77 22.69
C ASP A 117 -0.80 -3.14 22.63
N GLY A 118 -0.17 -3.12 21.45
CA GLY A 118 1.23 -3.46 21.22
C GLY A 118 1.57 -4.95 21.34
N THR A 119 0.57 -5.83 21.48
CA THR A 119 0.80 -7.27 21.71
C THR A 119 1.09 -8.04 20.42
N ALA A 120 0.60 -7.56 19.28
CA ALA A 120 0.78 -8.18 17.97
C ALA A 120 1.60 -7.27 17.05
N LYS A 121 2.56 -7.87 16.34
CA LYS A 121 3.30 -7.24 15.24
C LYS A 121 2.83 -7.87 13.93
N TYR A 122 2.36 -7.04 13.02
CA TYR A 122 1.97 -7.39 11.66
C TYR A 122 3.04 -6.92 10.68
N ILE A 123 3.38 -7.78 9.74
CA ILE A 123 4.28 -7.48 8.64
C ILE A 123 3.49 -7.66 7.36
N PHE A 124 3.39 -6.59 6.57
CA PHE A 124 2.74 -6.59 5.27
C PHE A 124 3.78 -6.38 4.18
N GLU A 125 3.71 -7.22 3.14
CA GLU A 125 4.49 -7.05 1.92
C GLU A 125 3.55 -7.13 0.72
N TYR A 126 3.58 -6.12 -0.14
CA TYR A 126 2.83 -6.11 -1.39
C TYR A 126 3.81 -6.28 -2.56
N LYS A 127 3.85 -7.46 -3.17
CA LYS A 127 4.81 -7.82 -4.22
C LYS A 127 4.32 -8.92 -5.13
#